data_AF-A0A7Y3B6R5-F1
#
_entry.id   AF-A0A7Y3B6R5-F1
#
_cell.length_a   1.000
_cell.length_b   1.000
_cell.length_c   1.000
_cell.angle_alpha   90.00
_cell.angle_beta   90.00
_cell.angle_gamma   90.00
#
_symmetry.space_group_name_H-M   'P 1'
#
loop_
_entity.id
_entity.type
_entity.pdbx_description
1 polymer ?
#
loop_
_entity_poly.entity_id
_entity_poly.type
_entity_poly.pdbx_seq_one_letter_code
_entity_poly.pdbx_strand_id
1 'polypeptide(L)'
;MFNALSGVIPPELVQTAIEAGRTALRRLDDDDVPAKLRKVAAHQGGRLPVPLSKALIAALDDDEWLREKAIEELEVDDPAAEGPAGAAALFLLRPEGWEFELGRRVERLAQTKASGRVSELDGLVAEAKAREAEAKKRWQAAKRQIKDLERLRREEVEAVRAQLRELREADRIEDEEHARLVGELEEARSRAEAAHQKEIAAGETLKARLRKAENLRADVEKRVQSGGTAWGSGDPIALARHLDTLVRTVEADPALLEFTKPTRERAWKLPPGARPDDRNAVDWLARQPRPFTLLVDGYNVTFRLSGGPDAAARERLNEELSRFKLRAKTPVNVVVVYDSAISPEVETGAGPGGIWLRYTKLGLTADDEIRRLAAETVEPLAVVSSDREVREGSEQFGAIVIWSEALVAWIQGR
;
A
#
# COMPACT_ATOMS: atom_id res chain seq x y z
N MET A 1 73.67 -11.12 63.12
CA MET A 1 72.81 -10.38 62.18
C MET A 1 71.76 -11.35 61.64
N PHE A 2 71.01 -12.03 62.53
CA PHE A 2 70.42 -13.35 62.25
C PHE A 2 68.90 -13.49 62.48
N ASN A 3 68.15 -12.40 62.65
CA ASN A 3 66.75 -12.46 63.12
C ASN A 3 65.71 -11.89 62.14
N ALA A 4 66.01 -11.85 60.83
CA ALA A 4 65.21 -11.10 59.84
C ALA A 4 64.49 -11.94 58.79
N LEU A 5 64.66 -13.27 58.75
CA LEU A 5 64.16 -14.11 57.65
C LEU A 5 62.74 -14.66 57.90
N SER A 6 62.32 -14.88 59.15
CA SER A 6 60.98 -15.39 59.50
C SER A 6 59.81 -14.50 59.06
N GLY A 7 60.04 -13.19 58.89
CA GLY A 7 59.03 -12.25 58.39
C GLY A 7 58.83 -12.25 56.87
N VAL A 8 59.81 -12.80 56.13
CA VAL A 8 59.94 -12.66 54.66
C VAL A 8 59.60 -13.95 53.92
N ILE A 9 59.61 -15.10 54.60
CA ILE A 9 59.32 -16.40 53.98
C ILE A 9 57.80 -16.56 53.73
N PRO A 10 57.36 -16.74 52.48
CA PRO A 10 55.96 -17.03 52.17
C PRO A 10 55.57 -18.40 52.74
N PRO A 11 54.46 -18.51 53.51
CA PRO A 11 54.04 -19.79 54.09
C PRO A 11 53.80 -20.91 53.06
N GLU A 12 53.48 -20.53 51.82
CA GLU A 12 53.26 -21.44 50.70
C GLU A 12 54.55 -22.15 50.25
N LEU A 13 55.70 -21.51 50.45
CA LEU A 13 56.99 -22.05 50.06
C LEU A 13 57.50 -23.10 51.06
N VAL A 14 57.16 -22.93 52.34
CA VAL A 14 57.58 -23.84 53.44
C VAL A 14 56.40 -24.61 54.03
N GLN A 15 55.35 -24.84 53.24
CA GLN A 15 54.11 -25.48 53.68
C GLN A 15 54.37 -26.88 54.27
N THR A 16 55.30 -27.63 53.70
CA THR A 16 55.70 -28.96 54.20
C THR A 16 56.40 -28.88 55.56
N ALA A 17 57.20 -27.82 55.83
CA ALA A 17 57.81 -27.60 57.14
C ALA A 17 56.77 -27.18 58.19
N ILE A 18 55.76 -26.41 57.80
CA ILE A 18 54.62 -26.04 58.66
C ILE A 18 53.83 -27.29 59.04
N GLU A 19 53.60 -28.21 58.11
CA GLU A 19 52.89 -29.48 58.34
C GLU A 19 53.69 -30.42 59.24
N ALA A 20 55.00 -30.56 59.00
CA ALA A 20 55.90 -31.34 59.85
C ALA A 20 55.98 -30.76 61.27
N GLY A 21 56.20 -29.45 61.42
CA GLY A 21 56.22 -28.77 62.72
C GLY A 21 54.88 -28.86 63.47
N ARG A 22 53.75 -28.81 62.76
CA ARG A 22 52.43 -29.02 63.36
C ARG A 22 52.22 -30.46 63.81
N THR A 23 52.73 -31.43 63.06
CA THR A 23 52.66 -32.86 63.41
C THR A 23 53.50 -33.13 64.66
N ALA A 24 54.71 -32.55 64.73
CA ALA A 24 55.55 -32.58 65.91
C ALA A 24 54.85 -32.00 67.15
N LEU A 25 54.21 -30.82 67.03
CA LEU A 25 53.47 -30.19 68.13
C LEU A 25 52.28 -31.01 68.63
N ARG A 26 51.66 -31.83 67.76
CA ARG A 26 50.50 -32.66 68.11
C ARG A 26 50.87 -33.97 68.81
N ARG A 27 52.15 -34.34 68.79
CA ARG A 27 52.67 -35.51 69.50
C ARG A 27 53.12 -35.19 70.93
N LEU A 28 53.16 -33.91 71.28
CA LEU A 28 53.42 -33.44 72.65
C LEU A 28 52.14 -33.47 73.48
N ASP A 29 52.30 -33.70 74.79
CA ASP A 29 51.22 -33.53 75.75
C ASP A 29 50.85 -32.03 75.88
N ASP A 30 49.59 -31.74 76.21
CA ASP A 30 49.05 -30.38 76.23
C ASP A 30 49.82 -29.42 77.17
N ASP A 31 50.44 -29.96 78.22
CA ASP A 31 51.25 -29.23 79.20
C ASP A 31 52.64 -28.86 78.66
N ASP A 32 53.14 -29.60 77.67
CA ASP A 32 54.48 -29.43 77.07
C ASP A 32 54.46 -28.50 75.84
N VAL A 33 53.28 -28.11 75.34
CA VAL A 33 53.15 -27.19 74.22
C VAL A 33 53.36 -25.73 74.67
N PRO A 34 54.32 -24.98 74.09
CA PRO A 34 54.55 -23.58 74.42
C PRO A 34 53.28 -22.73 74.26
N ALA A 35 53.04 -21.81 75.21
CA ALA A 35 51.83 -20.98 75.24
C ALA A 35 51.56 -20.20 73.94
N LYS A 36 52.60 -19.80 73.22
CA LYS A 36 52.51 -19.10 71.93
C LYS A 36 51.99 -19.98 70.78
N LEU A 37 52.15 -21.31 70.88
CA LEU A 37 51.84 -22.29 69.83
C LEU A 37 50.61 -23.15 70.13
N ARG A 38 50.02 -23.07 71.32
CA ARG A 38 48.79 -23.82 71.67
C ARG A 38 47.65 -23.62 70.67
N LYS A 39 47.49 -22.40 70.14
CA LYS A 39 46.48 -22.09 69.11
C LYS A 39 46.78 -22.75 67.76
N VAL A 40 48.06 -22.98 67.45
CA VAL A 40 48.51 -23.69 66.24
C VAL A 40 48.25 -25.19 66.38
N ALA A 41 48.59 -25.77 67.54
CA ALA A 41 48.35 -27.18 67.85
C ALA A 41 46.85 -27.52 67.88
N ALA A 42 46.03 -26.67 68.53
CA ALA A 42 44.58 -26.84 68.66
C ALA A 42 43.80 -26.62 67.36
N HIS A 43 44.39 -26.01 66.33
CA HIS A 43 43.71 -25.79 65.05
C HIS A 43 43.44 -27.14 64.37
N GLN A 44 42.19 -27.38 63.96
CA GLN A 44 41.74 -28.66 63.37
C GLN A 44 41.73 -28.65 61.84
N GLY A 45 41.73 -27.48 61.18
CA GLY A 45 41.64 -27.38 59.72
C GLY A 45 42.90 -27.84 58.98
N GLY A 46 42.76 -28.33 57.74
CA GLY A 46 43.88 -28.83 56.94
C GLY A 46 45.00 -27.80 56.75
N ARG A 47 44.65 -26.55 56.39
CA ARG A 47 45.59 -25.44 56.24
C ARG A 47 45.49 -24.45 57.40
N LEU A 48 46.65 -23.97 57.88
CA LEU A 48 46.72 -22.93 58.90
C LEU A 48 46.43 -21.54 58.28
N PRO A 49 45.63 -20.68 58.95
CA PRO A 49 45.50 -19.27 58.61
C PRO A 49 46.86 -18.57 58.60
N VAL A 50 47.07 -17.62 57.68
CA VAL A 50 48.35 -16.91 57.49
C VAL A 50 48.98 -16.39 58.79
N PRO A 51 48.24 -15.79 59.74
CA PRO A 51 48.83 -15.33 61.01
C PRO A 51 49.39 -16.47 61.86
N LEU A 52 48.71 -17.62 61.90
CA LEU A 52 49.14 -18.79 62.66
C LEU A 52 50.29 -19.52 61.95
N SER A 53 50.28 -19.56 60.61
CA SER A 53 51.41 -20.06 59.82
C SER A 53 52.68 -19.24 60.08
N LYS A 54 52.58 -17.91 60.09
CA LYS A 54 53.72 -17.02 60.40
C LYS A 54 54.24 -17.22 61.83
N ALA A 55 53.34 -17.41 62.80
CA ALA A 55 53.73 -17.70 64.18
C ALA A 55 54.48 -19.02 64.31
N LEU A 56 54.07 -20.06 63.58
CA LEU A 56 54.78 -21.35 63.56
C LEU A 56 56.13 -21.26 62.84
N ILE A 57 56.21 -20.55 61.71
CA ILE A 57 57.48 -20.32 60.99
C ILE A 57 58.47 -19.59 61.90
N ALA A 58 58.04 -18.56 62.62
CA ALA A 58 58.89 -17.84 63.58
C ALA A 58 59.36 -18.76 64.72
N ALA A 59 58.49 -19.62 65.25
CA ALA A 59 58.90 -20.58 66.27
C ALA A 59 59.88 -21.64 65.73
N LEU A 60 59.71 -22.15 64.51
CA LEU A 60 60.69 -23.04 63.87
C LEU A 60 62.03 -22.33 63.59
N ASP A 61 62.03 -21.01 63.47
CA ASP A 61 63.23 -20.18 63.30
C ASP A 61 63.98 -19.96 64.62
N ASP A 62 63.25 -19.72 65.70
CA ASP A 62 63.79 -19.40 67.03
C ASP A 62 64.11 -20.65 67.88
N ASP A 63 63.26 -21.68 67.84
CA ASP A 63 63.31 -22.84 68.73
C ASP A 63 63.99 -24.04 68.05
N GLU A 64 65.21 -24.36 68.50
CA GLU A 64 66.01 -25.48 67.96
C GLU A 64 65.36 -26.85 68.19
N TRP A 65 64.81 -27.08 69.39
CA TRP A 65 64.12 -28.34 69.74
C TRP A 65 62.92 -28.63 68.83
N LEU A 66 62.17 -27.58 68.47
CA LEU A 66 60.97 -27.71 67.63
C LEU A 66 61.37 -28.02 66.19
N ARG A 67 62.49 -27.47 65.74
CA ARG A 67 63.07 -27.76 64.43
C ARG A 67 63.56 -29.20 64.33
N GLU A 68 64.27 -29.71 65.34
CA GLU A 68 64.70 -31.12 65.40
C GLU A 68 63.51 -32.07 65.30
N LYS A 69 62.44 -31.81 66.08
CA LYS A 69 61.22 -32.60 66.00
C LYS A 69 60.52 -32.47 64.65
N ALA A 70 60.52 -31.29 64.04
CA ALA A 70 59.99 -31.12 62.69
C ALA A 70 60.83 -31.86 61.62
N ILE A 71 62.15 -32.00 61.81
CA ILE A 71 63.02 -32.78 60.92
C ILE A 71 62.70 -34.28 61.06
N GLU A 72 62.50 -34.80 62.27
CA GLU A 72 62.10 -36.20 62.49
C GLU A 72 60.78 -36.56 61.78
N GLU A 73 59.86 -35.58 61.64
CA GLU A 73 58.59 -35.76 60.92
C GLU A 73 58.69 -35.54 59.41
N LEU A 74 59.78 -34.95 58.92
CA LEU A 74 59.92 -34.61 57.52
C LEU A 74 60.33 -35.86 56.73
N GLU A 75 59.43 -36.42 55.93
CA GLU A 75 59.74 -37.57 55.06
C GLU A 75 60.70 -37.23 53.90
N VAL A 76 61.15 -35.97 53.78
CA VAL A 76 61.96 -35.47 52.66
C VAL A 76 63.24 -34.80 53.17
N ASP A 77 64.37 -35.47 52.96
CA ASP A 77 65.69 -35.02 53.44
C ASP A 77 66.55 -34.30 52.39
N ASP A 78 66.03 -34.04 51.19
CA ASP A 78 66.81 -33.44 50.10
C ASP A 78 66.59 -31.91 49.99
N PRO A 79 67.54 -31.06 50.43
CA PRO A 79 67.46 -29.62 50.28
C PRO A 79 67.57 -29.18 48.80
N ALA A 80 68.09 -30.03 47.92
CA ALA A 80 68.21 -29.75 46.50
C ALA A 80 66.88 -29.94 45.75
N ALA A 81 65.91 -30.67 46.31
CA ALA A 81 64.62 -30.90 45.67
C ALA A 81 63.93 -29.57 45.30
N GLU A 82 63.32 -29.51 44.12
CA GLU A 82 62.55 -28.34 43.71
C GLU A 82 61.17 -28.31 44.37
N GLY A 83 60.61 -27.11 44.55
CA GLY A 83 59.27 -26.93 45.11
C GLY A 83 59.21 -26.86 46.64
N PRO A 84 58.00 -27.00 47.22
CA PRO A 84 57.76 -26.74 48.64
C PRO A 84 58.48 -27.70 49.60
N ALA A 85 58.68 -28.95 49.18
CA ALA A 85 59.35 -29.97 49.99
C ALA A 85 60.85 -29.67 50.17
N GLY A 86 61.57 -29.32 49.10
CA GLY A 86 62.98 -28.94 49.23
C GLY A 86 63.18 -27.56 49.86
N ALA A 87 62.23 -26.63 49.73
CA ALA A 87 62.28 -25.36 50.46
C ALA A 87 62.03 -25.54 51.96
N ALA A 88 61.16 -26.49 52.34
CA ALA A 88 60.99 -26.94 53.72
C ALA A 88 62.26 -27.61 54.26
N ALA A 89 62.89 -28.51 53.49
CA ALA A 89 64.15 -29.15 53.85
C ALA A 89 65.29 -28.13 54.02
N LEU A 90 65.42 -27.14 53.13
CA LEU A 90 66.39 -26.04 53.27
C LEU A 90 66.17 -25.20 54.55
N PHE A 91 64.91 -24.93 54.90
CA PHE A 91 64.56 -24.14 56.08
C PHE A 91 64.83 -24.87 57.39
N LEU A 92 64.61 -26.20 57.41
CA LEU A 92 64.77 -27.04 58.60
C LEU A 92 66.21 -27.55 58.77
N LEU A 93 66.85 -28.10 57.74
CA LEU A 93 68.20 -28.69 57.83
C LEU A 93 69.34 -27.66 57.83
N ARG A 94 69.08 -26.45 57.31
CA ARG A 94 70.03 -25.31 57.30
C ARG A 94 71.47 -25.66 56.87
N PRO A 95 71.68 -26.35 55.72
CA PRO A 95 73.02 -26.58 55.18
C PRO A 95 73.74 -25.27 54.86
N GLU A 96 75.06 -25.29 54.67
CA GLU A 96 75.83 -24.09 54.32
C GLU A 96 75.21 -23.36 53.11
N GLY A 97 74.93 -22.06 53.24
CA GLY A 97 74.33 -21.25 52.19
C GLY A 97 72.80 -21.37 52.03
N TRP A 98 72.09 -22.04 52.95
CA TRP A 98 70.64 -22.23 52.88
C TRP A 98 69.83 -20.92 52.73
N GLU A 99 70.26 -19.83 53.39
CA GLU A 99 69.58 -18.53 53.34
C GLU A 99 69.54 -17.95 51.93
N PHE A 100 70.66 -18.08 51.19
CA PHE A 100 70.77 -17.60 49.82
C PHE A 100 69.88 -18.42 48.88
N GLU A 101 69.90 -19.75 49.02
CA GLU A 101 69.08 -20.63 48.18
C GLU A 101 67.58 -20.46 48.45
N LEU A 102 67.19 -20.36 49.72
CA LEU A 102 65.81 -20.07 50.10
C LEU A 102 65.37 -18.69 49.60
N GLY A 103 66.23 -17.67 49.72
CA GLY A 103 66.02 -16.33 49.16
C GLY A 103 65.78 -16.36 47.64
N ARG A 104 66.58 -17.11 46.87
CA ARG A 104 66.38 -17.32 45.42
C ARG A 104 65.03 -17.97 45.11
N ARG A 105 64.55 -18.88 45.97
CA ARG A 105 63.24 -19.53 45.79
C ARG A 105 62.07 -18.58 46.13
N VAL A 106 62.22 -17.75 47.16
CA VAL A 106 61.25 -16.68 47.49
C VAL A 106 61.13 -15.68 46.34
N GLU A 107 62.26 -15.24 45.79
CA GLU A 107 62.30 -14.29 44.67
C GLU A 107 61.65 -14.88 43.41
N ARG A 108 61.99 -16.13 43.04
CA ARG A 108 61.34 -16.85 41.93
C ARG A 108 59.82 -16.96 42.10
N LEU A 109 59.35 -17.28 43.31
CA LEU A 109 57.91 -17.37 43.60
C LEU A 109 57.23 -16.00 43.47
N ALA A 110 57.87 -14.94 43.99
CA ALA A 110 57.36 -13.57 43.88
C ALA A 110 57.30 -13.10 42.42
N GLN A 111 58.35 -13.38 41.63
CA GLN A 111 58.41 -13.06 40.20
C GLN A 111 57.34 -13.80 39.40
N THR A 112 57.13 -15.10 39.68
CA THR A 112 56.10 -15.90 39.03
C THR A 112 54.69 -15.37 39.35
N LYS A 113 54.43 -15.03 40.62
CA LYS A 113 53.16 -14.43 41.03
C LYS A 113 52.93 -13.04 40.40
N ALA A 114 53.97 -12.21 40.36
CA ALA A 114 53.90 -10.89 39.74
C ALA A 114 53.62 -11.03 38.23
N SER A 115 54.33 -11.91 37.53
CA SER A 115 54.12 -12.20 36.11
C SER A 115 52.71 -12.74 35.83
N GLY A 116 52.21 -13.66 36.67
CA GLY A 116 50.84 -14.16 36.57
C GLY A 116 49.79 -13.05 36.72
N ARG A 117 49.96 -12.16 37.71
CA ARG A 117 49.06 -11.01 37.91
C ARG A 117 49.11 -10.02 36.75
N VAL A 118 50.29 -9.76 36.19
CA VAL A 118 50.43 -8.91 35.00
C VAL A 118 49.70 -9.53 33.81
N SER A 119 49.90 -10.83 33.56
CA SER A 119 49.19 -11.54 32.49
C SER A 119 47.67 -11.54 32.68
N GLU A 120 47.18 -11.69 33.92
CA GLU A 120 45.75 -11.61 34.24
C GLU A 120 45.19 -10.22 33.98
N LEU A 121 45.89 -9.17 34.44
CA LEU A 121 45.51 -7.79 34.19
C LEU A 121 45.53 -7.44 32.71
N ASP A 122 46.53 -7.90 31.96
CA ASP A 122 46.59 -7.71 30.51
C ASP A 122 45.41 -8.39 29.80
N GLY A 123 45.02 -9.59 30.26
CA GLY A 123 43.83 -10.28 29.77
C GLY A 123 42.55 -9.49 30.02
N LEU A 124 42.37 -8.97 31.23
CA LEU A 124 41.21 -8.13 31.59
C LEU A 124 41.18 -6.82 30.80
N VAL A 125 42.32 -6.19 30.58
CA VAL A 125 42.44 -4.96 29.77
C VAL A 125 42.12 -5.26 28.29
N ALA A 126 42.60 -6.37 27.75
CA ALA A 126 42.30 -6.79 26.38
C ALA A 126 40.80 -7.06 26.21
N GLU A 127 40.17 -7.75 27.16
CA GLU A 127 38.73 -8.01 27.13
C GLU A 127 37.91 -6.71 27.26
N ALA A 128 38.29 -5.81 28.16
CA ALA A 128 37.65 -4.51 28.31
C ALA A 128 37.73 -3.68 27.02
N LYS A 129 38.91 -3.64 26.36
CA LYS A 129 39.11 -2.97 25.07
C LYS A 129 38.26 -3.60 23.96
N ALA A 130 38.14 -4.93 23.94
CA ALA A 130 37.29 -5.62 22.96
C ALA A 130 35.81 -5.26 23.15
N ARG A 131 35.32 -5.26 24.40
CA ARG A 131 33.94 -4.84 24.73
C ARG A 131 33.67 -3.39 24.35
N GLU A 132 34.62 -2.48 24.62
CA GLU A 132 34.51 -1.08 24.21
C GLU A 132 34.44 -0.93 22.68
N ALA A 133 35.31 -1.64 21.95
CA ALA A 133 35.31 -1.63 20.50
C ALA A 133 33.99 -2.14 19.90
N GLU A 134 33.42 -3.20 20.47
CA GLU A 134 32.10 -3.71 20.08
C GLU A 134 30.98 -2.71 20.40
N ALA A 135 30.97 -2.13 21.60
CA ALA A 135 29.99 -1.12 21.98
C ALA A 135 30.05 0.09 21.04
N LYS A 136 31.25 0.53 20.67
CA LYS A 136 31.47 1.62 19.71
C LYS A 136 30.95 1.25 18.32
N LYS A 137 31.19 0.02 17.84
CA LYS A 137 30.63 -0.46 16.57
C LYS A 137 29.10 -0.47 16.60
N ARG A 138 28.49 -0.98 17.68
CA ARG A 138 27.02 -0.98 17.87
C ARG A 138 26.45 0.43 17.89
N TRP A 139 27.10 1.35 18.60
CA TRP A 139 26.68 2.76 18.64
C TRP A 139 26.76 3.42 17.25
N GLN A 140 27.83 3.20 16.50
CA GLN A 140 27.97 3.72 15.14
C GLN A 140 26.89 3.15 14.20
N ALA A 141 26.58 1.85 14.32
CA ALA A 141 25.52 1.22 13.55
C ALA A 141 24.14 1.80 13.90
N ALA A 142 23.82 1.90 15.19
CA ALA A 142 22.57 2.50 15.66
C ALA A 142 22.43 3.97 15.21
N LYS A 143 23.52 4.75 15.28
CA LYS A 143 23.56 6.13 14.80
C LYS A 143 23.27 6.24 13.29
N ARG A 144 23.82 5.33 12.48
CA ARG A 144 23.51 5.27 11.04
C ARG A 144 22.06 4.92 10.79
N GLN A 145 21.54 3.91 11.50
CA GLN A 145 20.13 3.52 11.40
C GLN A 145 19.17 4.66 11.75
N ILE A 146 19.45 5.40 12.84
CA ILE A 146 18.64 6.57 13.22
C ILE A 146 18.65 7.62 12.10
N LYS A 147 19.83 7.93 11.53
CA LYS A 147 19.96 8.89 10.43
C LYS A 147 19.20 8.44 9.18
N ASP A 148 19.25 7.15 8.85
CA ASP A 148 18.53 6.59 7.71
C ASP A 148 17.01 6.63 7.93
N LEU A 149 16.54 6.29 9.14
CA LEU A 149 15.13 6.41 9.51
C LEU A 149 14.64 7.86 9.47
N GLU A 150 15.43 8.83 9.93
CA GLU A 150 15.10 10.25 9.85
C GLU A 150 15.00 10.72 8.39
N ARG A 151 15.86 10.22 7.51
CA ARG A 151 15.82 10.52 6.07
C ARG A 151 14.55 9.96 5.44
N LEU A 152 14.26 8.68 5.65
CA LEU A 152 13.03 8.04 5.16
C LEU A 152 11.79 8.77 5.67
N ARG A 153 11.77 9.16 6.96
CA ARG A 153 10.66 9.91 7.53
C ARG A 153 10.47 11.29 6.88
N ARG A 154 11.56 11.98 6.53
CA ARG A 154 11.49 13.25 5.80
C ARG A 154 10.94 13.05 4.39
N GLU A 155 11.40 12.01 3.68
CA GLU A 155 10.92 11.66 2.35
C GLU A 155 9.41 11.33 2.37
N GLU A 156 8.94 10.55 3.35
CA GLU A 156 7.50 10.29 3.55
C GLU A 156 6.70 11.57 3.82
N VAL A 157 7.19 12.45 4.70
CA VAL A 157 6.50 13.71 5.01
C VAL A 157 6.42 14.61 3.78
N GLU A 158 7.47 14.69 2.98
CA GLU A 158 7.46 15.48 1.74
C GLU A 158 6.56 14.85 0.67
N ALA A 159 6.51 13.52 0.57
CA ALA A 159 5.58 12.83 -0.32
C ALA A 159 4.12 13.10 0.08
N VAL A 160 3.77 12.98 1.37
CA VAL A 160 2.43 13.29 1.88
C VAL A 160 2.08 14.77 1.67
N ARG A 161 3.04 15.68 1.87
CA ARG A 161 2.85 17.12 1.59
C ARG A 161 2.61 17.38 0.10
N ALA A 162 3.31 16.67 -0.79
CA ALA A 162 3.10 16.77 -2.23
C ALA A 162 1.71 16.28 -2.62
N GLN A 163 1.29 15.10 -2.13
CA GLN A 163 -0.06 14.57 -2.35
C GLN A 163 -1.13 15.52 -1.83
N LEU A 164 -0.94 16.12 -0.65
CA LEU A 164 -1.89 17.10 -0.11
C LEU A 164 -1.98 18.37 -0.98
N ARG A 165 -0.87 18.81 -1.58
CA ARG A 165 -0.89 19.95 -2.52
C ARG A 165 -1.64 19.60 -3.80
N GLU A 166 -1.40 18.40 -4.34
CA GLU A 166 -2.08 17.91 -5.54
C GLU A 166 -3.58 17.79 -5.32
N LEU A 167 -4.00 17.17 -4.21
CA LEU A 167 -5.41 17.06 -3.85
C LEU A 167 -6.07 18.44 -3.68
N ARG A 168 -5.38 19.41 -3.07
CA ARG A 168 -5.89 20.79 -2.94
C ARG A 168 -5.96 21.55 -4.27
N GLU A 169 -5.10 21.21 -5.23
CA GLU A 169 -5.19 21.78 -6.58
C GLU A 169 -6.38 21.19 -7.32
N ALA A 170 -6.56 19.86 -7.25
CA ALA A 170 -7.70 19.18 -7.84
C ALA A 170 -9.03 19.69 -7.27
N ASP A 171 -9.14 19.82 -5.95
CA ASP A 171 -10.32 20.36 -5.25
C ASP A 171 -10.64 21.79 -5.71
N ARG A 172 -9.61 22.63 -5.90
CA ARG A 172 -9.79 24.00 -6.43
C ARG A 172 -10.29 24.01 -7.87
N ILE A 173 -9.73 23.15 -8.72
CA ILE A 173 -10.17 23.03 -10.12
C ILE A 173 -11.62 22.57 -10.16
N GLU A 174 -11.97 21.57 -9.35
CA GLU A 174 -13.34 21.07 -9.24
C GLU A 174 -14.29 22.18 -8.74
N ASP A 175 -13.92 22.93 -7.71
CA ASP A 175 -14.70 24.09 -7.23
C ASP A 175 -14.89 25.16 -8.31
N GLU A 176 -13.84 25.46 -9.10
CA GLU A 176 -13.92 26.42 -10.21
C GLU A 176 -14.84 25.92 -11.33
N GLU A 177 -14.82 24.62 -11.64
CA GLU A 177 -15.72 24.00 -12.61
C GLU A 177 -17.17 23.99 -12.12
N HIS A 178 -17.40 23.63 -10.86
CA HIS A 178 -18.74 23.69 -10.24
C HIS A 178 -19.28 25.13 -10.27
N ALA A 179 -18.47 26.13 -9.92
CA ALA A 179 -18.88 27.53 -9.97
C ALA A 179 -19.27 27.97 -11.39
N ARG A 180 -18.52 27.52 -12.42
CA ARG A 180 -18.86 27.79 -13.83
C ARG A 180 -20.18 27.15 -14.24
N LEU A 181 -20.36 25.86 -13.94
CA LEU A 181 -21.58 25.12 -14.28
C LEU A 181 -22.81 25.71 -13.58
N VAL A 182 -22.68 26.11 -12.31
CA VAL A 182 -23.74 26.82 -11.58
C VAL A 182 -24.09 28.14 -12.27
N GLY A 183 -23.10 28.93 -12.68
CA GLY A 183 -23.32 30.16 -13.44
C GLY A 183 -24.03 29.92 -14.77
N GLU A 184 -23.61 28.91 -15.55
CA GLU A 184 -24.26 28.55 -16.81
C GLU A 184 -25.71 28.09 -16.62
N LEU A 185 -26.00 27.35 -15.55
CA LEU A 185 -27.35 26.93 -15.19
C LEU A 185 -28.24 28.11 -14.79
N GLU A 186 -27.71 29.07 -14.01
CA GLU A 186 -28.43 30.29 -13.65
C GLU A 186 -28.74 31.15 -14.88
N GLU A 187 -27.79 31.29 -15.80
CA GLU A 187 -28.02 31.99 -17.07
C GLU A 187 -29.04 31.28 -17.96
N ALA A 188 -28.95 29.96 -18.09
CA ALA A 188 -29.91 29.16 -18.84
C ALA A 188 -31.32 29.28 -18.25
N ARG A 189 -31.43 29.24 -16.91
CA ARG A 189 -32.69 29.45 -16.19
C ARG A 189 -33.26 30.84 -16.45
N SER A 190 -32.45 31.88 -16.33
CA SER A 190 -32.88 33.27 -16.60
C SER A 190 -33.37 33.44 -18.04
N ARG A 191 -32.68 32.84 -19.02
CA ARG A 191 -33.11 32.83 -20.42
C ARG A 191 -34.44 32.10 -20.61
N ALA A 192 -34.63 30.95 -19.96
CA ALA A 192 -35.86 30.18 -20.02
C ALA A 192 -37.04 30.94 -19.39
N GLU A 193 -36.84 31.56 -18.21
CA GLU A 193 -37.83 32.39 -17.54
C GLU A 193 -38.23 33.60 -18.41
N ALA A 194 -37.26 34.27 -19.05
CA ALA A 194 -37.53 35.38 -19.97
C ALA A 194 -38.27 34.94 -21.24
N ALA A 195 -37.93 33.77 -21.81
CA ALA A 195 -38.66 33.19 -22.94
C ALA A 195 -40.10 32.86 -22.56
N HIS A 196 -40.30 32.25 -21.39
CA HIS A 196 -41.63 31.92 -20.88
C HIS A 196 -42.50 33.16 -20.65
N GLN A 197 -41.94 34.24 -20.10
CA GLN A 197 -42.66 35.51 -19.96
C GLN A 197 -43.08 36.11 -21.31
N LYS A 198 -42.22 36.00 -22.34
CA LYS A 198 -42.56 36.43 -23.70
C LYS A 198 -43.69 35.59 -24.30
N GLU A 199 -43.67 34.27 -24.09
CA GLU A 199 -44.74 33.37 -24.53
C GLU A 199 -46.08 33.69 -23.84
N ILE A 200 -46.07 33.95 -22.53
CA ILE A 200 -47.28 34.37 -21.80
C ILE A 200 -47.81 35.68 -22.39
N ALA A 201 -46.96 36.69 -22.57
CA ALA A 201 -47.37 37.97 -23.14
C ALA A 201 -47.91 37.82 -24.57
N ALA A 202 -47.25 37.02 -25.41
CA ALA A 202 -47.74 36.70 -26.76
C ALA A 202 -49.11 36.02 -26.71
N GLY A 203 -49.29 35.03 -25.82
CA GLY A 203 -50.57 34.36 -25.59
C GLY A 203 -51.69 35.32 -25.15
N GLU A 204 -51.39 36.29 -24.29
CA GLU A 204 -52.35 37.33 -23.89
C GLU A 204 -52.73 38.24 -25.06
N THR A 205 -51.76 38.66 -25.88
CA THR A 205 -52.06 39.47 -27.08
C THR A 205 -52.90 38.70 -28.10
N LEU A 206 -52.63 37.41 -28.29
CA LEU A 206 -53.44 36.53 -29.15
C LEU A 206 -54.87 36.38 -28.62
N LYS A 207 -55.04 36.15 -27.31
CA LYS A 207 -56.37 36.12 -26.67
C LYS A 207 -57.14 37.42 -26.86
N ALA A 208 -56.46 38.57 -26.72
CA ALA A 208 -57.08 39.88 -26.96
C ALA A 208 -57.51 40.07 -28.42
N ARG A 209 -56.67 39.65 -29.38
CA ARG A 209 -57.00 39.65 -30.81
C ARG A 209 -58.19 38.73 -31.14
N LEU A 210 -58.21 37.53 -30.56
CA LEU A 210 -59.31 36.59 -30.73
C LEU A 210 -60.63 37.18 -30.22
N ARG A 211 -60.66 37.74 -29.00
CA ARG A 211 -61.85 38.44 -28.46
C ARG A 211 -62.33 39.56 -29.36
N LYS A 212 -61.40 40.35 -29.93
CA LYS A 212 -61.75 41.42 -30.88
C LYS A 212 -62.37 40.86 -32.16
N ALA A 213 -61.82 39.78 -32.71
CA ALA A 213 -62.35 39.11 -33.89
C ALA A 213 -63.73 38.49 -33.62
N GLU A 214 -63.93 37.86 -32.46
CA GLU A 214 -65.22 37.32 -32.02
C GLU A 214 -66.29 38.41 -31.90
N ASN A 215 -65.96 39.55 -31.28
CA ASN A 215 -66.88 40.69 -31.18
C ASN A 215 -67.25 41.27 -32.56
N LEU A 216 -66.25 41.45 -33.44
CA LEU A 216 -66.49 41.90 -34.81
C LEU A 216 -67.41 40.95 -35.58
N ARG A 217 -67.20 39.63 -35.41
CA ARG A 217 -68.06 38.61 -36.01
C ARG A 217 -69.49 38.71 -35.49
N ALA A 218 -69.68 38.84 -34.17
CA ALA A 218 -71.00 39.00 -33.57
C ALA A 218 -71.72 40.28 -34.06
N ASP A 219 -70.99 41.38 -34.26
CA ASP A 219 -71.53 42.63 -34.80
C ASP A 219 -71.92 42.53 -36.28
N VAL A 220 -71.19 41.75 -37.08
CA VAL A 220 -71.55 41.44 -38.48
C VAL A 220 -72.79 40.55 -38.51
N GLU A 221 -72.83 39.51 -37.67
CA GLU A 221 -73.97 38.59 -37.59
C GLU A 221 -75.26 39.30 -37.18
N LYS A 222 -75.21 40.20 -36.19
CA LYS A 222 -76.34 41.05 -35.82
C LYS A 222 -76.81 41.93 -36.98
N ARG A 223 -75.88 42.54 -37.74
CA ARG A 223 -76.21 43.39 -38.90
C ARG A 223 -76.91 42.60 -40.01
N VAL A 224 -76.46 41.38 -40.27
CA VAL A 224 -77.10 40.46 -41.22
C VAL A 224 -78.51 40.07 -40.75
N GLN A 225 -78.68 39.75 -39.46
CA GLN A 225 -79.99 39.38 -38.91
C GLN A 225 -81.00 40.54 -38.88
N SER A 226 -80.53 41.79 -38.74
CA SER A 226 -81.37 43.00 -38.80
C SER A 226 -81.81 43.41 -40.22
N GLY A 227 -81.64 42.54 -41.23
CA GLY A 227 -82.11 42.77 -42.60
C GLY A 227 -81.19 43.63 -43.47
N GLY A 228 -79.99 43.97 -42.99
CA GLY A 228 -78.95 44.59 -43.81
C GLY A 228 -78.18 43.51 -44.58
N THR A 229 -77.96 43.69 -45.88
CA THR A 229 -76.96 42.86 -46.59
C THR A 229 -75.60 43.07 -45.91
N ALA A 230 -74.89 41.98 -45.56
CA ALA A 230 -73.47 42.04 -45.13
C ALA A 230 -72.58 42.75 -46.16
N TRP A 231 -73.09 42.92 -47.37
CA TRP A 231 -72.52 43.60 -48.51
C TRP A 231 -73.34 44.86 -48.76
N GLY A 232 -72.94 45.95 -48.11
CA GLY A 232 -73.54 47.26 -48.30
C GLY A 232 -72.84 47.97 -49.45
N SER A 233 -73.54 48.11 -50.58
CA SER A 233 -73.22 48.92 -51.77
C SER A 233 -72.16 48.37 -52.73
N GLY A 234 -72.49 48.39 -54.04
CA GLY A 234 -71.65 47.92 -55.15
C GLY A 234 -70.47 48.84 -55.47
N ASP A 235 -69.67 49.18 -54.45
CA ASP A 235 -68.40 49.88 -54.63
C ASP A 235 -67.25 48.86 -54.70
N PRO A 236 -66.69 48.58 -55.89
CA PRO A 236 -65.60 47.63 -56.07
C PRO A 236 -64.31 48.05 -55.35
N ILE A 237 -64.13 49.33 -55.02
CA ILE A 237 -62.93 49.83 -54.33
C ILE A 237 -62.98 49.49 -52.84
N ALA A 238 -64.17 49.52 -52.23
CA ALA A 238 -64.36 49.12 -50.84
C ALA A 238 -64.13 47.61 -50.64
N LEU A 239 -64.59 46.80 -51.59
CA LEU A 239 -64.35 45.34 -51.61
C LEU A 239 -62.87 45.02 -51.77
N ALA A 240 -62.17 45.71 -52.69
CA ALA A 240 -60.74 45.51 -52.90
C ALA A 240 -59.92 45.83 -51.64
N ARG A 241 -60.24 46.92 -50.92
CA ARG A 241 -59.57 47.26 -49.66
C ARG A 241 -59.82 46.23 -48.55
N HIS A 242 -61.01 45.62 -48.52
CA HIS A 242 -61.34 44.60 -47.53
C HIS A 242 -60.61 43.28 -47.82
N LEU A 243 -60.50 42.89 -49.09
CA LEU A 243 -59.70 41.73 -49.51
C LEU A 243 -58.20 41.94 -49.28
N ASP A 244 -57.65 43.13 -49.56
CA ASP A 244 -56.25 43.48 -49.23
C ASP A 244 -55.96 43.38 -47.73
N THR A 245 -56.94 43.73 -46.89
CA THR A 245 -56.81 43.61 -45.45
C THR A 245 -56.81 42.14 -45.00
N LEU A 246 -57.60 41.29 -45.64
CA LEU A 246 -57.66 39.85 -45.35
C LEU A 246 -56.40 39.11 -45.82
N VAL A 247 -55.87 39.43 -47.00
CA VAL A 247 -54.62 38.85 -47.52
C VAL A 247 -53.45 39.21 -46.60
N ARG A 248 -53.35 40.47 -46.16
CA ARG A 248 -52.31 40.90 -45.21
C ARG A 248 -52.38 40.25 -43.84
N THR A 249 -53.57 39.82 -43.41
CA THR A 249 -53.73 39.07 -42.15
C THR A 249 -53.39 37.59 -42.27
N VAL A 250 -53.40 37.03 -43.48
CA VAL A 250 -53.11 35.60 -43.74
C VAL A 250 -51.64 35.37 -44.12
N GLU A 251 -50.94 36.38 -44.67
CA GLU A 251 -49.52 36.28 -45.05
C GLU A 251 -48.51 36.33 -43.88
N ALA A 252 -48.97 36.37 -42.63
CA ALA A 252 -48.10 36.50 -41.45
C ALA A 252 -48.22 35.30 -40.50
N ASP A 253 -47.79 34.09 -40.92
CA ASP A 253 -47.05 33.18 -40.00
C ASP A 253 -46.35 32.00 -40.72
N PRO A 254 -45.03 32.07 -40.98
CA PRO A 254 -44.23 30.92 -41.42
C PRO A 254 -43.99 29.87 -40.31
N ALA A 255 -44.31 30.17 -39.04
CA ALA A 255 -43.95 29.31 -37.90
C ALA A 255 -44.90 28.12 -37.67
N LEU A 256 -46.03 28.05 -38.37
CA LEU A 256 -47.00 26.94 -38.25
C LEU A 256 -46.61 25.70 -39.07
N LEU A 257 -45.48 25.70 -39.78
CA LEU A 257 -45.07 24.64 -40.71
C LEU A 257 -43.91 23.73 -40.26
N GLU A 258 -43.33 23.93 -39.07
CA GLU A 258 -42.26 23.06 -38.59
C GLU A 258 -42.62 22.43 -37.24
N PHE A 259 -42.88 21.12 -37.23
CA PHE A 259 -42.37 20.14 -36.26
C PHE A 259 -42.99 18.76 -36.58
N THR A 260 -42.34 17.98 -37.44
CA THR A 260 -42.54 16.52 -37.48
C THR A 260 -41.22 15.85 -37.13
N LYS A 261 -41.17 15.19 -35.97
CA LYS A 261 -40.05 14.31 -35.59
C LYS A 261 -39.86 13.24 -36.68
N PRO A 262 -38.63 12.87 -37.07
CA PRO A 262 -38.41 11.84 -38.08
C PRO A 262 -38.95 10.50 -37.59
N THR A 263 -39.82 9.88 -38.39
CA THR A 263 -40.34 8.54 -38.15
C THR A 263 -39.20 7.54 -38.40
N ARG A 264 -38.78 6.79 -37.38
CA ARG A 264 -37.75 5.74 -37.51
C ARG A 264 -38.20 4.64 -38.47
N GLU A 265 -37.30 4.19 -39.33
CA GLU A 265 -37.58 3.07 -40.23
C GLU A 265 -37.79 1.77 -39.44
N ARG A 266 -38.69 0.91 -39.94
CA ARG A 266 -39.20 -0.30 -39.28
C ARG A 266 -38.12 -1.19 -38.66
N ALA A 267 -38.37 -1.61 -37.42
CA ALA A 267 -37.61 -2.59 -36.66
C ALA A 267 -37.32 -3.86 -37.49
N TRP A 268 -36.04 -4.22 -37.59
CA TRP A 268 -35.61 -5.46 -38.21
C TRP A 268 -36.06 -6.65 -37.34
N LYS A 269 -36.40 -7.79 -37.96
CA LYS A 269 -36.74 -9.03 -37.26
C LYS A 269 -35.81 -10.15 -37.73
N LEU A 270 -35.36 -10.98 -36.79
CA LEU A 270 -34.60 -12.20 -37.10
C LEU A 270 -35.45 -13.14 -37.98
N PRO A 271 -34.83 -13.84 -38.95
CA PRO A 271 -35.54 -14.78 -39.80
C PRO A 271 -36.05 -15.98 -38.98
N PRO A 272 -37.15 -16.61 -39.40
CA PRO A 272 -37.67 -17.81 -38.73
C PRO A 272 -36.61 -18.92 -38.74
N GLY A 273 -36.18 -19.35 -37.55
CA GLY A 273 -35.14 -20.37 -37.35
C GLY A 273 -33.78 -19.83 -36.85
N ALA A 274 -33.52 -18.52 -36.91
CA ALA A 274 -32.38 -17.91 -36.25
C ALA A 274 -32.76 -17.50 -34.83
N ARG A 275 -32.12 -18.10 -33.83
CA ARG A 275 -32.33 -17.74 -32.43
C ARG A 275 -31.31 -16.66 -32.01
N PRO A 276 -31.67 -15.68 -31.16
CA PRO A 276 -30.76 -14.62 -30.70
C PRO A 276 -29.49 -15.13 -29.99
N ASP A 277 -29.51 -16.36 -29.47
CA ASP A 277 -28.44 -17.07 -28.77
C ASP A 277 -27.58 -17.97 -29.67
N ASP A 278 -27.91 -18.09 -30.96
CA ASP A 278 -27.23 -18.98 -31.91
C ASP A 278 -26.28 -18.21 -32.86
N ARG A 279 -25.14 -18.81 -33.20
CA ARG A 279 -24.14 -18.28 -34.13
C ARG A 279 -24.73 -17.88 -35.49
N ASN A 280 -25.80 -18.58 -35.90
CA ASN A 280 -26.51 -18.33 -37.15
C ASN A 280 -27.09 -16.91 -37.21
N ALA A 281 -27.41 -16.30 -36.06
CA ALA A 281 -27.91 -14.92 -36.01
C ALA A 281 -26.80 -13.90 -36.31
N VAL A 282 -25.57 -14.15 -35.86
CA VAL A 282 -24.39 -13.33 -36.17
C VAL A 282 -24.02 -13.45 -37.65
N ASP A 283 -24.04 -14.66 -38.21
CA ASP A 283 -23.81 -14.88 -39.65
C ASP A 283 -24.91 -14.24 -40.51
N TRP A 284 -26.16 -14.20 -40.04
CA TRP A 284 -27.23 -13.47 -40.69
C TRP A 284 -26.99 -11.95 -40.65
N LEU A 285 -26.54 -11.39 -39.52
CA LEU A 285 -26.18 -9.98 -39.43
C LEU A 285 -25.04 -9.59 -40.39
N ALA A 286 -24.02 -10.43 -40.55
CA ALA A 286 -22.94 -10.17 -41.49
C ALA A 286 -23.40 -10.11 -42.96
N ARG A 287 -24.55 -10.73 -43.29
CA ARG A 287 -25.10 -10.81 -44.66
C ARG A 287 -26.15 -9.74 -44.96
N GLN A 288 -26.36 -8.78 -44.06
CA GLN A 288 -27.37 -7.75 -44.28
C GLN A 288 -27.10 -6.95 -45.57
N PRO A 289 -28.15 -6.62 -46.33
CA PRO A 289 -28.00 -5.87 -47.58
C PRO A 289 -27.94 -4.35 -47.38
N ARG A 290 -28.08 -3.86 -46.13
CA ARG A 290 -28.08 -2.43 -45.79
C ARG A 290 -27.03 -2.13 -44.71
N PRO A 291 -26.40 -0.94 -44.73
CA PRO A 291 -25.55 -0.48 -43.65
C PRO A 291 -26.30 -0.43 -42.31
N PHE A 292 -25.59 -0.70 -41.22
CA PHE A 292 -26.13 -0.63 -39.87
C PHE A 292 -25.05 -0.34 -38.83
N THR A 293 -25.50 0.08 -37.65
CA THR A 293 -24.66 0.24 -36.47
C THR A 293 -24.77 -1.00 -35.57
N LEU A 294 -23.64 -1.56 -35.19
CA LEU A 294 -23.52 -2.67 -34.23
C LEU A 294 -22.95 -2.14 -32.92
N LEU A 295 -23.77 -2.07 -31.87
CA LEU A 295 -23.32 -1.77 -30.51
C LEU A 295 -22.97 -3.08 -29.81
N VAL A 296 -21.78 -3.15 -29.23
CA VAL A 296 -21.31 -4.33 -28.50
C VAL A 296 -21.01 -3.95 -27.07
N ASP A 297 -21.65 -4.66 -26.14
CA ASP A 297 -21.32 -4.63 -24.73
C ASP A 297 -20.00 -5.38 -24.49
N GLY A 298 -18.93 -4.62 -24.32
CA GLY A 298 -17.59 -5.14 -24.18
C GLY A 298 -17.41 -5.94 -22.88
N TYR A 299 -18.10 -5.59 -21.80
CA TYR A 299 -18.00 -6.30 -20.52
C TYR A 299 -18.63 -7.69 -20.64
N ASN A 300 -19.88 -7.78 -21.11
CA ASN A 300 -20.59 -9.05 -21.21
C ASN A 300 -19.92 -10.04 -22.18
N VAL A 301 -19.43 -9.54 -23.32
CA VAL A 301 -18.76 -10.40 -24.31
C VAL A 301 -17.38 -10.85 -23.81
N THR A 302 -16.56 -9.97 -23.23
CA THR A 302 -15.23 -10.37 -22.72
C THR A 302 -15.32 -11.31 -21.52
N PHE A 303 -16.28 -11.09 -20.62
CA PHE A 303 -16.55 -11.97 -19.49
C PHE A 303 -16.88 -13.41 -19.97
N ARG A 304 -17.70 -13.54 -21.01
CA ARG A 304 -18.06 -14.84 -21.60
C ARG A 304 -16.94 -15.46 -22.44
N LEU A 305 -16.11 -14.65 -23.10
CA LEU A 305 -15.04 -15.13 -23.99
C LEU A 305 -13.83 -15.70 -23.23
N SER A 306 -13.44 -15.06 -22.13
CA SER A 306 -12.19 -15.36 -21.41
C SER A 306 -12.36 -15.56 -19.89
N GLY A 307 -13.59 -15.53 -19.35
CA GLY A 307 -13.86 -15.68 -17.92
C GLY A 307 -13.64 -14.41 -17.09
N GLY A 308 -13.37 -13.26 -17.74
CA GLY A 308 -13.19 -11.97 -17.08
C GLY A 308 -12.78 -10.86 -18.07
N PRO A 309 -13.01 -9.57 -17.73
CA PRO A 309 -12.73 -8.44 -18.61
C PRO A 309 -11.27 -7.97 -18.47
N ASP A 310 -10.30 -8.81 -18.87
CA ASP A 310 -8.88 -8.43 -18.89
C ASP A 310 -8.48 -7.71 -20.20
N ALA A 311 -7.30 -7.08 -20.21
CA ALA A 311 -6.82 -6.34 -21.38
C ALA A 311 -6.65 -7.23 -22.63
N ALA A 312 -6.23 -8.48 -22.44
CA ALA A 312 -6.05 -9.46 -23.51
C ALA A 312 -7.39 -9.91 -24.13
N ALA A 313 -8.45 -10.08 -23.33
CA ALA A 313 -9.79 -10.40 -23.80
C ALA A 313 -10.39 -9.22 -24.57
N ARG A 314 -10.16 -7.98 -24.12
CA ARG A 314 -10.57 -6.77 -24.85
C ARG A 314 -9.88 -6.68 -26.20
N GLU A 315 -8.57 -6.90 -26.25
CA GLU A 315 -7.80 -6.90 -27.51
C GLU A 315 -8.30 -8.00 -28.46
N ARG A 316 -8.47 -9.23 -27.98
CA ARG A 316 -9.02 -10.34 -28.77
C ARG A 316 -10.42 -10.07 -29.30
N LEU A 317 -11.31 -9.51 -28.47
CA LEU A 317 -12.65 -9.12 -28.89
C LEU A 317 -12.60 -8.05 -29.98
N ASN A 318 -11.79 -7.02 -29.77
CA ASN A 318 -11.62 -5.93 -30.73
C ASN A 318 -11.14 -6.47 -32.09
N GLU A 319 -10.12 -7.33 -32.12
CA GLU A 319 -9.62 -7.95 -33.35
C GLU A 319 -10.68 -8.79 -34.09
N GLU A 320 -11.47 -9.59 -33.36
CA GLU A 320 -12.52 -10.41 -33.98
C GLU A 320 -13.68 -9.57 -34.49
N LEU A 321 -14.00 -8.46 -33.83
CA LEU A 321 -14.97 -7.48 -34.33
C LEU A 321 -14.47 -6.72 -35.56
N SER A 322 -13.17 -6.41 -35.64
CA SER A 322 -12.54 -5.90 -36.86
C SER A 322 -12.71 -6.89 -38.02
N ARG A 323 -12.53 -8.19 -37.76
CA ARG A 323 -12.73 -9.26 -38.76
C ARG A 323 -14.20 -9.39 -39.15
N PHE A 324 -15.13 -9.28 -38.20
CA PHE A 324 -16.56 -9.25 -38.48
C PHE A 324 -16.89 -8.10 -39.45
N LYS A 325 -16.40 -6.89 -39.18
CA LYS A 325 -16.58 -5.72 -40.03
C LYS A 325 -16.06 -5.94 -41.45
N LEU A 326 -14.90 -6.59 -41.60
CA LEU A 326 -14.32 -6.95 -42.91
C LEU A 326 -15.12 -8.01 -43.66
N ARG A 327 -15.77 -8.93 -42.94
CA ARG A 327 -16.57 -10.03 -43.53
C ARG A 327 -18.00 -9.60 -43.86
N ALA A 328 -18.46 -8.48 -43.33
CA ALA A 328 -19.80 -7.97 -43.58
C ALA A 328 -19.98 -7.53 -45.04
N LYS A 329 -21.15 -7.82 -45.62
CA LYS A 329 -21.45 -7.49 -47.03
C LYS A 329 -21.60 -5.98 -47.26
N THR A 330 -21.98 -5.24 -46.23
CA THR A 330 -22.21 -3.80 -46.26
C THR A 330 -21.35 -3.09 -45.21
N PRO A 331 -21.15 -1.76 -45.32
CA PRO A 331 -20.50 -0.99 -44.27
C PRO A 331 -21.22 -1.17 -42.93
N VAL A 332 -20.51 -1.67 -41.92
CA VAL A 332 -21.01 -1.80 -40.55
C VAL A 332 -20.23 -0.84 -39.66
N ASN A 333 -20.96 0.02 -38.95
CA ASN A 333 -20.37 0.86 -37.91
C ASN A 333 -20.36 0.08 -36.60
N VAL A 334 -19.19 -0.45 -36.22
CA VAL A 334 -19.05 -1.24 -34.97
C VAL A 334 -18.59 -0.32 -33.86
N VAL A 335 -19.38 -0.24 -32.78
CA VAL A 335 -19.06 0.53 -31.57
C VAL A 335 -19.04 -0.43 -30.39
N VAL A 336 -17.90 -0.51 -29.71
CA VAL A 336 -17.72 -1.33 -28.51
C VAL A 336 -17.70 -0.41 -27.30
N VAL A 337 -18.58 -0.68 -26.33
CA VAL A 337 -18.66 0.09 -25.09
C VAL A 337 -18.00 -0.70 -23.96
N TYR A 338 -17.04 -0.07 -23.28
CA TYR A 338 -16.34 -0.62 -22.13
C TYR A 338 -16.56 0.26 -20.91
N ASP A 339 -16.73 -0.36 -19.74
CA ASP A 339 -16.66 0.37 -18.47
C ASP A 339 -15.22 0.86 -18.22
N SER A 340 -15.07 2.17 -18.01
CA SER A 340 -13.82 2.77 -17.56
C SER A 340 -13.91 3.19 -16.11
N ALA A 341 -12.84 2.92 -15.37
CA ALA A 341 -12.70 3.30 -13.97
C ALA A 341 -11.81 4.54 -13.77
N ILE A 342 -11.33 5.17 -14.85
CA ILE A 342 -10.14 6.05 -14.78
C ILE A 342 -10.40 7.48 -15.29
N SER A 343 -11.45 7.74 -16.10
CA SER A 343 -11.64 9.04 -16.76
C SER A 343 -13.01 9.69 -16.45
N PRO A 344 -13.07 11.02 -16.23
CA PRO A 344 -14.32 11.76 -16.03
C PRO A 344 -15.10 12.04 -17.33
N GLU A 345 -14.52 11.75 -18.51
CA GLU A 345 -15.14 11.97 -19.82
C GLU A 345 -15.40 10.66 -20.58
N VAL A 346 -16.40 10.66 -21.48
CA VAL A 346 -16.64 9.51 -22.37
C VAL A 346 -15.56 9.54 -23.45
N GLU A 347 -14.52 8.74 -23.28
CA GLU A 347 -13.45 8.67 -24.29
C GLU A 347 -13.90 7.82 -25.47
N THR A 348 -13.94 8.43 -26.66
CA THR A 348 -14.17 7.71 -27.92
C THR A 348 -12.86 7.63 -28.70
N GLY A 349 -12.33 6.42 -28.85
CA GLY A 349 -11.10 6.14 -29.58
C GLY A 349 -11.34 5.30 -30.83
N ALA A 350 -10.50 5.48 -31.84
CA ALA A 350 -10.43 4.56 -32.97
C ALA A 350 -9.70 3.27 -32.54
N GLY A 351 -10.40 2.14 -32.55
CA GLY A 351 -9.84 0.82 -32.30
C GLY A 351 -9.28 0.15 -33.56
N PRO A 352 -8.66 -1.04 -33.41
CA PRO A 352 -8.10 -1.78 -34.53
C PRO A 352 -9.15 -2.08 -35.61
N GLY A 353 -8.77 -1.99 -36.89
CA GLY A 353 -9.68 -2.27 -38.03
C GLY A 353 -10.84 -1.28 -38.20
N GLY A 354 -10.76 -0.09 -37.60
CA GLY A 354 -11.74 0.98 -37.75
C GLY A 354 -13.03 0.75 -36.96
N ILE A 355 -12.98 -0.03 -35.88
CA ILE A 355 -14.05 -0.08 -34.87
C ILE A 355 -13.95 1.17 -33.98
N TRP A 356 -15.06 1.59 -33.40
CA TRP A 356 -15.08 2.67 -32.41
C TRP A 356 -15.10 2.08 -31.01
N LEU A 357 -14.18 2.51 -30.16
CA LEU A 357 -14.13 2.12 -28.75
C LEU A 357 -14.67 3.29 -27.94
N ARG A 358 -15.70 3.06 -27.13
CA ARG A 358 -16.24 4.05 -26.19
C ARG A 358 -16.01 3.57 -24.77
N TYR A 359 -15.41 4.42 -23.97
CA TYR A 359 -15.20 4.20 -22.54
C TYR A 359 -16.18 5.07 -21.77
N THR A 360 -16.94 4.49 -20.85
CA THR A 360 -17.91 5.24 -20.04
C THR A 360 -17.22 6.15 -19.03
N LYS A 361 -17.93 7.19 -18.56
CA LYS A 361 -17.46 8.07 -17.47
C LYS A 361 -17.48 7.32 -16.14
N LEU A 362 -16.65 7.77 -15.20
CA LEU A 362 -16.73 7.34 -13.81
C LEU A 362 -18.17 7.53 -13.25
N GLY A 363 -18.79 6.44 -12.81
CA GLY A 363 -20.15 6.43 -12.24
C GLY A 363 -21.29 6.18 -13.24
N LEU A 364 -21.02 6.04 -14.54
CA LEU A 364 -21.98 5.58 -15.54
C LEU A 364 -21.62 4.16 -16.00
N THR A 365 -22.63 3.30 -16.15
CA THR A 365 -22.43 1.93 -16.61
C THR A 365 -22.43 1.85 -18.15
N ALA A 366 -21.75 0.85 -18.70
CA ALA A 366 -21.80 0.51 -20.12
C ALA A 366 -23.26 0.32 -20.59
N ASP A 367 -24.11 -0.22 -19.73
CA ASP A 367 -25.53 -0.44 -19.98
C ASP A 367 -26.29 0.88 -20.23
N ASP A 368 -26.03 1.91 -19.40
CA ASP A 368 -26.62 3.24 -19.55
C ASP A 368 -26.17 3.92 -20.84
N GLU A 369 -24.88 3.81 -21.17
CA GLU A 369 -24.31 4.37 -22.40
C GLU A 369 -24.87 3.67 -23.65
N ILE A 370 -25.01 2.34 -23.64
CA ILE A 370 -25.60 1.58 -24.75
C ILE A 370 -27.06 1.99 -24.95
N ARG A 371 -27.84 2.14 -23.88
CA ARG A 371 -29.24 2.61 -23.97
C ARG A 371 -29.32 4.02 -24.53
N ARG A 372 -28.42 4.93 -24.10
CA ARG A 372 -28.34 6.28 -24.66
C ARG A 372 -28.03 6.26 -26.15
N LEU A 373 -27.03 5.48 -26.57
CA LEU A 373 -26.67 5.34 -27.98
C LEU A 373 -27.79 4.70 -28.81
N ALA A 374 -28.50 3.72 -28.25
CA ALA A 374 -29.67 3.13 -28.88
C ALA A 374 -30.83 4.13 -29.05
N ALA A 375 -30.98 5.05 -28.09
CA ALA A 375 -31.96 6.13 -28.17
C ALA A 375 -31.55 7.23 -29.16
N GLU A 376 -30.27 7.51 -29.35
CA GLU A 376 -29.77 8.55 -30.26
C GLU A 376 -29.68 8.07 -31.71
N THR A 377 -29.43 6.77 -31.93
CA THR A 377 -29.23 6.21 -33.27
C THR A 377 -30.54 6.16 -34.05
N VAL A 378 -30.54 6.80 -35.23
CA VAL A 378 -31.67 6.81 -36.17
C VAL A 378 -31.54 5.73 -37.26
N GLU A 379 -30.31 5.29 -37.54
CA GLU A 379 -29.99 4.22 -38.48
C GLU A 379 -30.42 2.84 -37.96
N PRO A 380 -30.51 1.81 -38.83
CA PRO A 380 -30.73 0.45 -38.36
C PRO A 380 -29.66 0.01 -37.35
N LEU A 381 -30.12 -0.57 -36.24
CA LEU A 381 -29.32 -0.84 -35.06
C LEU A 381 -29.37 -2.32 -34.67
N ALA A 382 -28.20 -2.89 -34.38
CA ALA A 382 -28.05 -4.18 -33.73
C ALA A 382 -27.27 -4.01 -32.43
N VAL A 383 -27.72 -4.65 -31.35
CA VAL A 383 -27.08 -4.62 -30.03
C VAL A 383 -26.69 -6.03 -29.62
N VAL A 384 -25.44 -6.20 -29.18
CA VAL A 384 -24.93 -7.46 -28.63
C VAL A 384 -24.74 -7.31 -27.13
N SER A 385 -25.60 -7.94 -26.35
CA SER A 385 -25.48 -8.02 -24.89
C SER A 385 -26.28 -9.22 -24.37
N SER A 386 -25.85 -9.81 -23.26
CA SER A 386 -26.64 -10.82 -22.54
C SER A 386 -27.42 -10.22 -21.37
N ASP A 387 -27.16 -8.96 -21.00
CA ASP A 387 -27.90 -8.27 -19.94
C ASP A 387 -29.35 -8.01 -20.33
N ARG A 388 -30.29 -8.41 -19.48
CA ARG A 388 -31.71 -8.32 -19.78
C ARG A 388 -32.20 -6.87 -19.94
N GLU A 389 -31.72 -5.95 -19.10
CA GLU A 389 -32.12 -4.55 -19.10
C GLU A 389 -31.63 -3.82 -20.34
N VAL A 390 -30.39 -4.09 -20.77
CA VAL A 390 -29.84 -3.55 -22.03
C VAL A 390 -30.62 -4.07 -23.23
N ARG A 391 -30.95 -5.36 -23.23
CA ARG A 391 -31.71 -6.00 -24.32
C ARG A 391 -33.11 -5.41 -24.46
N GLU A 392 -33.90 -5.43 -23.38
CA GLU A 392 -35.27 -4.90 -23.40
C GLU A 392 -35.28 -3.38 -23.69
N GLY A 393 -34.33 -2.64 -23.11
CA GLY A 393 -34.20 -1.20 -23.34
C GLY A 393 -33.83 -0.85 -24.79
N SER A 394 -32.97 -1.64 -25.43
CA SER A 394 -32.57 -1.43 -26.83
C SER A 394 -33.67 -1.84 -27.83
N GLU A 395 -34.39 -2.93 -27.54
CA GLU A 395 -35.54 -3.38 -28.35
C GLU A 395 -36.66 -2.32 -28.38
N GLN A 396 -36.88 -1.60 -27.27
CA GLN A 396 -37.84 -0.48 -27.22
C GLN A 396 -37.50 0.63 -28.24
N PHE A 397 -36.22 0.80 -28.57
CA PHE A 397 -35.76 1.79 -29.55
C PHE A 397 -35.69 1.25 -30.99
N GLY A 398 -36.08 -0.01 -31.21
CA GLY A 398 -36.14 -0.65 -32.52
C GLY A 398 -34.89 -1.44 -32.92
N ALA A 399 -33.98 -1.70 -31.98
CA ALA A 399 -32.78 -2.48 -32.23
C ALA A 399 -33.07 -3.99 -32.35
N ILE A 400 -32.32 -4.70 -33.19
CA ILE A 400 -32.20 -6.16 -33.07
C ILE A 400 -31.22 -6.48 -31.96
N VAL A 401 -31.62 -7.35 -31.06
CA VAL A 401 -30.76 -7.82 -29.99
C VAL A 401 -30.22 -9.22 -30.28
N ILE A 402 -28.92 -9.38 -30.12
CA ILE A 402 -28.18 -10.64 -30.18
C ILE A 402 -27.53 -10.89 -28.82
N TRP A 403 -27.56 -12.13 -28.34
CA TRP A 403 -26.97 -12.46 -27.05
C TRP A 403 -25.45 -12.57 -27.17
N SER A 404 -24.70 -12.23 -26.12
CA SER A 404 -23.24 -12.32 -26.16
C SER A 404 -22.78 -13.76 -26.40
N GLU A 405 -23.56 -14.77 -25.97
CA GLU A 405 -23.30 -16.18 -26.26
C GLU A 405 -23.24 -16.48 -27.77
N ALA A 406 -24.09 -15.86 -28.58
CA ALA A 406 -24.10 -16.06 -30.04
C ALA A 406 -22.83 -15.50 -30.68
N LEU A 407 -22.37 -14.33 -30.22
CA LEU A 407 -21.11 -13.73 -30.69
C LEU A 407 -19.90 -14.54 -30.25
N VAL A 408 -19.88 -15.00 -29.00
CA VAL A 408 -18.80 -15.86 -28.49
C VAL A 408 -18.76 -17.20 -29.23
N ALA A 409 -19.91 -17.82 -29.47
CA ALA A 409 -20.00 -19.05 -30.26
C ALA A 409 -19.56 -18.85 -31.72
N TRP A 410 -19.78 -17.66 -32.29
CA TRP A 410 -19.27 -17.31 -33.62
C TRP A 410 -17.75 -17.10 -33.63
N ILE A 411 -17.19 -16.49 -32.59
CA ILE A 411 -15.73 -16.31 -32.41
C ILE A 411 -15.04 -17.67 -32.20
N GLN A 412 -15.63 -18.55 -31.39
CA GLN A 412 -15.06 -19.84 -30.99
C GLN A 412 -15.32 -20.97 -31.99
N GLY A 413 -16.46 -20.93 -32.71
CA GLY A 413 -16.91 -21.96 -33.65
C GLY A 413 -16.20 -21.95 -35.00
N ARG A 414 -14.94 -21.50 -35.01
CA ARG A 414 -14.02 -21.66 -36.14
C ARG A 414 -13.37 -23.04 -36.13
#